data_AF-A0A850NTJ6-F1
#
_entry.id   AF-A0A850NTJ6-F1
#
_cell.length_a   1.000
_cell.length_b   1.000
_cell.length_c   1.000
_cell.angle_alpha   90.00
_cell.angle_beta   90.00
_cell.angle_gamma   90.00
#
_symmetry.space_group_name_H-M   'P 1'
#
loop_
_entity.id
_entity.type
_entity.pdbx_description
1 polymer ?
#
loop_
_entity_poly.entity_id
_entity_poly.type
_entity_poly.pdbx_seq_one_letter_code
_entity_poly.pdbx_strand_id
1 'polypeptide(L)'
;ARIGTHRLLAAALALSIAAPLLAAALLVLAPDWRTLMPTMIAATFAYGLIAPTAAHAALDPLPRIAGTASAVMNAAQVATMAAASALASWAFTLADLFALPVAMIVFALLSAAIVLFQPAGGRAD
;
A
#
# COMPACT_ATOMS: atom_id res chain seq x y z
N ALA A 1 6.70 -22.87 11.38
CA ALA A 1 5.35 -22.71 10.80
C ALA A 1 5.45 -21.82 9.56
N ARG A 2 5.31 -22.37 8.35
CA ARG A 2 5.27 -21.56 7.12
C ARG A 2 3.92 -20.84 7.09
N ILE A 3 3.90 -19.58 7.51
CA ILE A 3 2.74 -18.70 7.29
C ILE A 3 2.68 -18.54 5.77
N GLY A 4 1.65 -19.10 5.12
CA GLY A 4 1.52 -19.08 3.67
C GLY A 4 1.55 -17.63 3.16
N THR A 5 2.40 -17.37 2.18
CA THR A 5 2.66 -16.05 1.57
C THR A 5 1.36 -15.29 1.26
N HIS A 6 0.31 -16.02 0.84
CA HIS A 6 -1.02 -15.46 0.59
C HIS A 6 -1.74 -14.92 1.83
N ARG A 7 -1.61 -15.56 3.01
CA ARG A 7 -2.20 -15.06 4.27
C ARG A 7 -1.47 -13.82 4.77
N LEU A 8 -0.16 -13.76 4.54
CA LEU A 8 0.66 -12.59 4.89
C LEU A 8 0.32 -11.38 4.01
N LEU A 9 0.18 -11.61 2.70
CA LEU A 9 -0.28 -10.57 1.75
C LEU A 9 -1.69 -10.08 2.08
N ALA A 10 -2.64 -10.98 2.36
CA ALA A 10 -4.00 -10.61 2.73
C ALA A 10 -4.04 -9.80 4.04
N ALA A 11 -3.27 -10.21 5.06
CA ALA A 11 -3.18 -9.48 6.33
C ALA A 11 -2.56 -8.10 6.16
N ALA A 12 -1.50 -7.99 5.35
CA ALA A 12 -0.85 -6.70 5.10
C ALA A 12 -1.74 -5.77 4.26
N LEU A 13 -2.49 -6.28 3.30
CA LEU A 13 -3.47 -5.52 2.53
C LEU A 13 -4.62 -5.03 3.42
N ALA A 14 -5.15 -5.90 4.29
CA ALA A 14 -6.17 -5.53 5.26
C ALA A 14 -5.66 -4.44 6.21
N LEU A 15 -4.43 -4.55 6.69
CA LEU A 15 -3.79 -3.54 7.54
C LEU A 15 -3.59 -2.21 6.80
N SER A 16 -3.23 -2.25 5.53
CA SER A 16 -3.07 -1.06 4.68
C SER A 16 -4.38 -0.32 4.41
N ILE A 17 -5.54 -0.99 4.52
CA ILE A 17 -6.87 -0.37 4.41
C ILE A 17 -7.36 0.09 5.79
N ALA A 18 -7.15 -0.72 6.83
CA ALA A 18 -7.61 -0.44 8.18
C ALA A 18 -6.89 0.76 8.81
N ALA A 19 -5.58 0.91 8.58
CA ALA A 19 -4.80 2.00 9.15
C ALA A 19 -5.28 3.42 8.73
N PRO A 20 -5.51 3.72 7.43
CA PRO A 20 -6.00 5.03 7.03
C PRO A 20 -7.49 5.26 7.38
N LEU A 21 -8.31 4.20 7.45
CA LEU A 21 -9.69 4.30 7.98
C LEU A 21 -9.69 4.68 9.47
N LEU A 22 -8.83 4.04 10.26
CA LEU A 22 -8.67 4.37 11.67
C LEU A 22 -8.13 5.79 11.85
N ALA A 23 -7.17 6.22 11.02
CA ALA A 23 -6.66 7.59 11.05
C ALA A 23 -7.77 8.62 10.72
N ALA A 24 -8.61 8.34 9.72
CA ALA A 24 -9.78 9.19 9.39
C ALA A 24 -10.77 9.27 10.55
N ALA A 25 -11.07 8.14 11.21
CA ALA A 25 -11.95 8.10 12.37
C ALA A 25 -11.36 8.87 13.57
N LEU A 26 -10.06 8.70 13.83
CA LEU A 26 -9.37 9.39 14.92
C LEU A 26 -9.27 10.90 14.70
N LEU A 27 -9.17 11.36 13.45
CA LEU A 27 -9.26 12.79 13.12
C LEU A 27 -10.62 13.40 13.50
N VAL A 28 -11.71 12.64 13.46
CA VAL A 28 -13.04 13.11 13.87
C VAL A 28 -13.22 13.02 15.39
N LEU A 29 -12.77 11.92 16.02
CA LEU A 29 -13.04 11.64 17.43
C LEU A 29 -12.04 12.29 18.40
N ALA A 30 -10.76 12.35 18.03
CA ALA A 30 -9.66 12.82 18.88
C ALA A 30 -8.43 13.22 18.03
N PRO A 31 -8.45 14.41 17.41
CA PRO A 31 -7.38 14.89 16.52
C PRO A 31 -6.14 15.31 17.33
N ASP A 32 -5.45 14.32 17.89
CA ASP A 32 -4.19 14.49 18.62
C ASP A 32 -3.08 13.76 17.87
N TRP A 33 -1.87 14.33 17.88
CA TRP A 33 -0.71 13.72 17.24
C TRP A 33 -0.39 12.35 17.87
N ARG A 34 -0.72 12.17 19.16
CA ARG A 34 -0.50 10.93 19.92
C ARG A 34 -1.33 9.76 19.40
N THR A 35 -2.54 10.02 18.90
CA THR A 35 -3.44 8.99 18.37
C THR A 35 -3.14 8.69 16.89
N LEU A 36 -2.59 9.66 16.16
CA LEU A 36 -2.24 9.52 14.73
C LEU A 36 -0.90 8.80 14.48
N MET A 37 0.09 8.98 15.36
CA MET A 37 1.40 8.31 15.27
C MET A 37 1.32 6.77 15.19
N PRO A 38 0.56 6.06 16.05
CA PRO A 38 0.49 4.60 15.97
C PRO A 38 -0.14 4.10 14.67
N THR A 39 -1.10 4.83 14.09
CA THR A 39 -1.67 4.52 12.77
C THR A 39 -0.65 4.67 11.64
N MET A 40 0.23 5.67 11.70
CA MET A 40 1.33 5.84 10.74
C MET A 40 2.38 4.73 10.85
N ILE A 41 2.69 4.31 12.08
CA ILE A 41 3.59 3.16 12.33
C ILE A 41 2.97 1.88 11.75
N ALA A 42 1.67 1.64 11.98
CA ALA A 42 0.97 0.48 11.45
C ALA A 42 0.93 0.46 9.91
N ALA A 43 0.68 1.60 9.26
CA ALA A 43 0.72 1.73 7.81
C ALA A 43 2.12 1.48 7.23
N THR A 44 3.16 2.03 7.86
CA THR A 44 4.56 1.82 7.46
C THR A 44 4.96 0.35 7.62
N PHE A 45 4.52 -0.29 8.70
CA PHE A 45 4.77 -1.71 8.95
C PHE A 45 4.08 -2.59 7.91
N ALA A 46 2.82 -2.29 7.56
CA ALA A 46 2.10 -2.98 6.49
C ALA A 46 2.86 -2.91 5.17
N TYR A 47 3.38 -1.72 4.81
CA TYR A 47 4.18 -1.54 3.61
C TYR A 47 5.48 -2.37 3.64
N GLY A 48 6.16 -2.40 4.79
CA GLY A 48 7.37 -3.23 4.99
C GLY A 48 7.12 -4.73 4.84
N LEU A 49 5.88 -5.20 5.03
CA LEU A 49 5.49 -6.59 4.75
C LEU A 49 5.11 -6.81 3.28
N ILE A 50 4.41 -5.86 2.64
CA ILE A 50 3.95 -5.98 1.24
C ILE A 50 5.12 -5.87 0.25
N ALA A 51 6.00 -4.88 0.43
CA ALA A 51 7.05 -4.57 -0.54
C ALA A 51 7.99 -5.74 -0.86
N PRO A 52 8.62 -6.42 0.13
CA PRO A 52 9.52 -7.54 -0.16
C PRO A 52 8.78 -8.79 -0.64
N THR A 53 7.54 -9.02 -0.19
CA THR A 53 6.75 -10.20 -0.59
C THR A 53 6.26 -10.09 -2.02
N ALA A 54 5.79 -8.91 -2.43
CA ALA A 54 5.38 -8.63 -3.81
C ALA A 54 6.58 -8.62 -4.78
N ALA A 55 7.70 -8.02 -4.38
CA ALA A 55 8.91 -8.01 -5.20
C ALA A 55 9.47 -9.42 -5.40
N HIS A 56 9.49 -10.25 -4.35
CA HIS A 56 9.94 -11.63 -4.46
C HIS A 56 9.04 -12.44 -5.39
N ALA A 57 7.71 -12.37 -5.21
CA ALA A 57 6.74 -13.07 -6.06
C ALA A 57 6.81 -12.65 -7.55
N ALA A 58 7.08 -11.38 -7.84
CA ALA A 58 7.17 -10.87 -9.20
C ALA A 58 8.49 -11.26 -9.91
N LEU A 59 9.58 -11.42 -9.16
CA LEU A 59 10.91 -11.71 -9.70
C LEU A 59 11.23 -13.22 -9.77
N ASP A 60 10.56 -14.04 -8.97
CA ASP A 60 10.73 -15.51 -8.95
C ASP A 60 10.60 -16.18 -10.34
N PRO A 61 9.62 -15.83 -11.21
CA PRO A 61 9.51 -16.42 -12.53
C PRO A 61 10.53 -15.89 -13.57
N LEU A 62 11.37 -14.91 -13.22
CA LEU A 62 12.24 -14.19 -14.16
C LEU A 62 13.73 -14.10 -13.72
N PRO A 63 14.38 -15.21 -13.33
CA PRO A 63 15.74 -15.17 -12.76
C PRO A 63 16.79 -14.65 -13.74
N ARG A 64 16.59 -14.82 -15.06
CA ARG A 64 17.52 -14.38 -16.11
C ARG A 64 17.51 -12.87 -16.36
N ILE A 65 16.42 -12.17 -15.98
CA ILE A 65 16.27 -10.72 -16.15
C ILE A 65 15.95 -10.00 -14.84
N ALA A 66 16.21 -10.65 -13.69
CA ALA A 66 15.86 -10.11 -12.38
C ALA A 66 16.43 -8.71 -12.12
N GLY A 67 17.64 -8.41 -12.65
CA GLY A 67 18.27 -7.09 -12.53
C GLY A 67 17.49 -5.98 -13.24
N THR A 68 17.10 -6.21 -14.51
CA THR A 68 16.34 -5.20 -15.29
C THR A 68 14.89 -5.11 -14.82
N ALA A 69 14.26 -6.25 -14.47
CA ALA A 69 12.91 -6.28 -13.93
C ALA A 69 12.81 -5.53 -12.60
N SER A 70 13.76 -5.74 -11.68
CA SER A 70 13.80 -5.01 -10.40
C SER A 70 14.02 -3.50 -10.59
N ALA A 71 14.86 -3.10 -11.55
CA ALA A 71 15.05 -1.69 -11.88
C ALA A 71 13.77 -1.02 -12.40
N VAL A 72 13.03 -1.70 -13.29
CA VAL A 72 11.74 -1.21 -13.80
C VAL A 72 10.69 -1.15 -12.69
N MET A 73 10.62 -2.16 -11.82
CA MET A 73 9.72 -2.16 -10.67
C MET A 73 10.00 -0.99 -9.73
N ASN A 74 11.27 -0.72 -9.41
CA ASN A 74 11.64 0.40 -8.55
C ASN A 74 11.34 1.74 -9.22
N ALA A 75 11.61 1.89 -10.52
CA ALA A 75 11.26 3.09 -11.27
C ALA A 75 9.74 3.35 -11.25
N ALA A 76 8.93 2.32 -11.46
CA ALA A 76 7.47 2.42 -11.37
C ALA A 76 6.99 2.76 -9.95
N GLN A 77 7.61 2.18 -8.93
CA GLN A 77 7.31 2.45 -7.52
C GLN A 77 7.59 3.90 -7.12
N VAL A 78 8.72 4.47 -7.56
CA VAL A 78 9.06 5.87 -7.31
C VAL A 78 8.14 6.81 -8.09
N ALA A 79 7.86 6.50 -9.37
CA ALA A 79 6.95 7.30 -10.18
C ALA A 79 5.53 7.35 -9.60
N THR A 80 5.04 6.20 -9.11
CA THR A 80 3.72 6.12 -8.45
C THR A 80 3.71 6.84 -7.11
N MET A 81 4.77 6.75 -6.30
CA MET A 81 4.89 7.54 -5.07
C MET A 81 4.91 9.05 -5.33
N ALA A 82 5.60 9.50 -6.38
CA ALA A 82 5.66 10.91 -6.77
C ALA A 82 4.27 11.40 -7.24
N ALA A 83 3.59 10.63 -8.08
CA ALA A 83 2.23 10.95 -8.53
C ALA A 83 1.24 10.97 -7.36
N ALA A 84 1.32 10.00 -6.44
CA ALA A 84 0.50 9.95 -5.24
C ALA A 84 0.75 11.16 -4.34
N SER A 85 2.01 11.57 -4.16
CA SER A 85 2.37 12.76 -3.39
C SER A 85 1.83 14.04 -4.02
N ALA A 86 1.91 14.18 -5.35
CA ALA A 86 1.36 15.32 -6.06
C ALA A 86 -0.17 15.41 -5.94
N LEU A 87 -0.87 14.28 -6.11
CA LEU A 87 -2.31 14.17 -5.91
C LEU A 87 -2.73 14.48 -4.46
N ALA A 88 -1.99 13.96 -3.48
CA ALA A 88 -2.26 14.20 -2.07
C ALA A 88 -2.05 15.68 -1.69
N SER A 89 -0.99 16.30 -2.22
CA SER A 89 -0.71 17.73 -2.02
C SER A 89 -1.81 18.62 -2.62
N TRP A 90 -2.27 18.28 -3.83
CA TRP A 90 -3.39 18.97 -4.46
C TRP A 90 -4.69 18.76 -3.67
N ALA A 91 -5.00 17.53 -3.23
CA ALA A 91 -6.18 17.25 -2.41
C ALA A 91 -6.14 18.01 -1.06
N PHE A 92 -4.96 18.15 -0.45
CA PHE A 92 -4.76 18.91 0.79
C PHE A 92 -5.13 20.38 0.63
N THR A 93 -4.92 20.95 -0.56
CA THR A 93 -5.30 22.34 -0.86
C THR A 93 -6.82 22.55 -0.90
N LEU A 94 -7.61 21.49 -1.09
CA LEU A 94 -9.08 21.55 -1.19
C LEU A 94 -9.83 21.11 0.07
N ALA A 95 -9.30 20.15 0.85
CA ALA A 95 -10.03 19.49 1.94
C ALA A 95 -9.29 19.46 3.30
N ASP A 96 -8.24 20.27 3.45
CA ASP A 96 -7.51 20.50 4.70
C ASP A 96 -7.06 19.16 5.36
N LEU A 97 -7.30 18.96 6.66
CA LEU A 97 -6.84 17.78 7.42
C LEU A 97 -7.39 16.43 6.93
N PHE A 98 -8.55 16.39 6.25
CA PHE A 98 -9.16 15.13 5.81
C PHE A 98 -8.63 14.61 4.46
N ALA A 99 -7.93 15.45 3.70
CA ALA A 99 -7.48 15.11 2.36
C ALA A 99 -6.51 13.91 2.34
N LEU A 100 -5.58 13.86 3.28
CA LEU A 100 -4.53 12.84 3.36
C LEU A 100 -5.07 11.42 3.64
N PRO A 101 -5.85 11.18 4.71
CA PRO A 101 -6.39 9.85 4.96
C PRO A 101 -7.38 9.41 3.88
N VAL A 102 -8.16 10.34 3.29
CA VAL A 102 -9.05 10.03 2.16
C VAL A 102 -8.24 9.60 0.93
N ALA A 103 -7.17 10.32 0.59
CA ALA A 103 -6.28 9.93 -0.50
C ALA A 103 -5.64 8.55 -0.26
N MET A 104 -5.23 8.26 0.98
CA MET A 104 -4.70 6.94 1.36
C MET A 104 -5.76 5.84 1.20
N ILE A 105 -7.02 6.08 1.59
CA ILE A 105 -8.12 5.13 1.41
C ILE A 105 -8.36 4.87 -0.08
N VAL A 106 -8.41 5.91 -0.92
CA VAL A 106 -8.60 5.77 -2.37
C VAL A 106 -7.47 4.93 -2.98
N PHE A 107 -6.22 5.21 -2.63
CA PHE A 107 -5.07 4.46 -3.14
C PHE A 107 -5.06 3.00 -2.64
N ALA A 108 -5.45 2.76 -1.38
CA ALA A 108 -5.57 1.42 -0.82
C ALA A 108 -6.69 0.61 -1.49
N LEU A 109 -7.83 1.25 -1.79
CA LEU A 109 -8.94 0.63 -2.53
C LEU A 109 -8.56 0.33 -3.98
N LEU A 110 -7.84 1.23 -4.65
CA LEU A 110 -7.30 1.00 -5.99
C LEU A 110 -6.33 -0.19 -6.00
N SER A 111 -5.43 -0.27 -5.03
CA SER A 111 -4.51 -1.40 -4.87
C SER A 111 -5.27 -2.71 -4.64
N ALA A 112 -6.27 -2.71 -3.75
CA ALA A 112 -7.12 -3.87 -3.52
C ALA A 112 -7.91 -4.27 -4.77
N ALA A 113 -8.43 -3.29 -5.53
CA ALA A 113 -9.12 -3.54 -6.78
C ALA A 113 -8.18 -4.20 -7.80
N ILE A 114 -6.94 -3.73 -7.95
CA ILE A 114 -5.96 -4.36 -8.86
C ILE A 114 -5.69 -5.81 -8.44
N VAL A 115 -5.52 -6.08 -7.15
CA VAL A 115 -5.30 -7.45 -6.64
C VAL A 115 -6.53 -8.35 -6.85
N LEU A 116 -7.74 -7.82 -6.67
CA LEU A 116 -9.00 -8.56 -6.84
C LEU A 116 -9.38 -8.76 -8.31
N PHE A 117 -9.05 -7.80 -9.19
CA PHE A 117 -9.31 -7.85 -10.62
C PHE A 117 -8.19 -8.51 -11.43
N GLN A 118 -7.06 -8.89 -10.81
CA GLN A 118 -6.10 -9.74 -11.48
C GLN A 118 -6.82 -11.05 -11.88
N PRO A 119 -7.02 -11.30 -13.19
CA PRO A 119 -7.70 -12.51 -13.63
C PRO A 119 -6.91 -13.71 -13.10
N ALA A 120 -7.65 -14.72 -12.62
CA ALA A 120 -7.12 -15.92 -11.96
C ALA A 120 -6.08 -16.73 -12.76
N GLY A 121 -5.72 -16.31 -13.98
CA GLY A 121 -4.68 -16.89 -14.83
C GLY A 121 -3.23 -16.60 -14.41
N GLY A 122 -3.01 -15.86 -13.32
CA GLY A 122 -1.68 -15.70 -12.69
C GLY A 122 -1.37 -16.73 -11.59
N ARG A 123 -2.30 -17.65 -11.30
CA ARG A 123 -2.00 -18.86 -10.51
C ARG A 123 -1.27 -19.84 -11.44
N ALA A 124 -0.01 -19.55 -11.74
CA ALA A 124 0.89 -20.57 -12.26
C ALA A 124 1.29 -21.46 -11.08
N ASP A 125 0.83 -22.69 -11.17
CA ASP A 125 1.22 -23.82 -10.33
C ASP A 125 2.74 -24.02 -10.29
#